data_AF-A0A8H5C302-F1
#
_entry.id   AF-A0A8H5C302-F1
#
_cell.length_a   1.000
_cell.length_b   1.000
_cell.length_c   1.000
_cell.angle_alpha   90.00
_cell.angle_beta   90.00
_cell.angle_gamma   90.00
#
_symmetry.space_group_name_H-M   'P 1'
#
loop_
_entity.id
_entity.type
_entity.pdbx_description
1 polymer ?
#
loop_
_entity_poly.entity_id
_entity_poly.type
_entity_poly.pdbx_seq_one_letter_code
_entity_poly.pdbx_strand_id
1 'polypeptide(L)'
;MTLGQSARVNEMLRTFPVPAFQFSEISQYQRDAEKDMRDYSLEISQLRSRLMYLQEKQDLLKKHIERLRSLSAPIRLLPVELLSHIFVVVCEDDPILFSTGVSDWKTWHLPFTLASVCSGWRQIAINTSQLWSNLGLEYARRAGMNVRQAKVR
;
A
#
# COMPACT_ATOMS: atom_id res chain seq x y z
N MET A 1 22.79 33.09 18.75
CA MET A 1 22.26 34.45 19.06
C MET A 1 21.58 34.51 20.44
N THR A 2 22.06 35.35 21.36
CA THR A 2 21.43 35.56 22.68
C THR A 2 20.44 36.73 22.68
N LEU A 3 19.47 36.75 23.60
CA LEU A 3 18.49 37.84 23.76
C LEU A 3 19.15 39.24 23.89
N GLY A 4 20.32 39.31 24.50
CA GLY A 4 21.09 40.56 24.64
C GLY A 4 21.68 41.10 23.33
N GLN A 5 22.07 40.22 22.40
CA GLN A 5 22.58 40.63 21.09
C GLN A 5 21.47 41.21 20.21
N SER A 6 20.26 40.64 20.28
CA SER A 6 19.08 41.14 19.53
C SER A 6 18.66 42.55 19.98
N ALA A 7 18.65 42.83 21.29
CA ALA A 7 18.32 44.16 21.80
C ALA A 7 19.33 45.23 21.35
N ARG A 8 20.63 44.90 21.36
CA ARG A 8 21.70 45.82 20.96
C ARG A 8 21.74 46.10 19.46
N VAL A 9 21.45 45.09 18.62
CA VAL A 9 21.27 45.29 17.17
C VAL A 9 20.08 46.23 16.89
N ASN A 10 18.97 46.06 17.61
CA ASN A 10 17.79 46.93 17.48
C ASN A 10 18.05 48.39 17.89
N GLU A 11 18.93 48.63 18.85
CA GLU A 11 19.37 49.97 19.25
C GLU A 11 20.25 50.63 18.18
N MET A 12 21.19 49.87 17.60
CA MET A 12 22.04 50.32 16.49
C MET A 12 21.23 50.68 15.23
N LEU A 13 20.15 49.95 14.93
CA LEU A 13 19.25 50.25 13.81
C LEU A 13 18.51 51.59 13.95
N ARG A 14 18.45 52.15 15.16
CA ARG A 14 17.78 53.43 15.44
C ARG A 14 18.73 54.64 15.38
N THR A 15 20.04 54.43 15.21
CA THR A 15 21.06 55.51 15.21
C THR A 15 21.56 55.81 13.80
N PHE A 16 21.63 57.10 13.43
CA PHE A 16 22.24 57.56 12.16
C PHE A 16 23.07 58.83 12.39
N PRO A 17 24.33 58.91 11.90
CA PRO A 17 25.12 57.84 11.27
C PRO A 17 25.72 56.86 12.28
N VAL A 18 25.97 55.61 11.86
CA VAL A 18 26.62 54.57 12.67
C VAL A 18 28.11 54.92 12.88
N PRO A 19 28.62 55.05 14.12
CA PRO A 19 30.02 55.34 14.37
C PRO A 19 30.96 54.23 13.86
N ALA A 20 32.12 54.61 13.31
CA ALA A 20 33.12 53.70 12.71
C ALA A 20 33.50 52.50 13.61
N PHE A 21 33.56 52.70 14.92
CA PHE A 21 33.88 51.66 15.91
C PHE A 21 32.84 50.51 15.93
N GLN A 22 31.57 50.81 15.66
CA GLN A 22 30.48 49.82 15.67
C GLN A 22 30.50 48.91 14.44
N PHE A 23 31.17 49.28 13.34
CA PHE A 23 31.29 48.40 12.16
C PHE A 23 32.03 47.09 12.47
N SER A 24 33.03 47.14 13.36
CA SER A 24 33.76 45.94 13.80
C SER A 24 32.86 45.00 14.63
N GLU A 25 32.04 45.57 15.51
CA GLU A 25 31.06 44.87 16.34
C GLU A 25 29.97 44.23 15.46
N ILE A 26 29.42 44.98 14.49
CA ILE A 26 28.44 44.50 13.51
C ILE A 26 29.04 43.37 12.65
N SER A 27 30.26 43.54 12.14
CA SER A 27 30.93 42.51 11.33
C SER A 27 31.14 41.22 12.13
N GLN A 28 31.45 41.33 13.42
CA GLN A 28 31.57 40.17 14.30
C GLN A 28 30.23 39.48 14.52
N TYR A 29 29.16 40.24 14.83
CA TYR A 29 27.82 39.67 14.98
C TYR A 29 27.32 38.99 13.69
N GLN A 30 27.63 39.56 12.53
CA GLN A 30 27.32 38.93 11.24
C GLN A 30 28.06 37.59 11.09
N ARG A 31 29.37 37.55 11.35
CA ARG A 31 30.15 36.29 11.27
C ARG A 31 29.61 35.22 12.22
N ASP A 32 29.28 35.60 13.44
CA ASP A 32 28.75 34.67 14.45
C ASP A 32 27.37 34.14 14.04
N ALA A 33 26.48 35.02 13.56
CA ALA A 33 25.17 34.62 13.06
C ALA A 33 25.25 33.71 11.82
N GLU A 34 26.17 34.00 10.90
CA GLU A 34 26.42 33.16 9.73
C GLU A 34 26.98 31.79 10.13
N LYS A 35 27.83 31.74 11.16
CA LYS A 35 28.34 30.48 11.71
C LYS A 35 27.21 29.67 12.34
N ASP A 36 26.41 30.27 13.22
CA ASP A 36 25.25 29.63 13.85
C ASP A 36 24.29 29.08 12.77
N MET A 37 24.02 29.87 11.72
CA MET A 37 23.17 29.45 10.60
C MET A 37 23.71 28.21 9.88
N ARG A 38 25.03 28.16 9.62
CA ARG A 38 25.67 26.98 9.01
C ARG A 38 25.58 25.76 9.91
N ASP A 39 25.85 25.94 11.21
CA ASP A 39 25.81 24.85 12.19
C ASP A 39 24.40 24.26 12.30
N TYR A 40 23.36 25.11 12.41
CA TYR A 40 21.97 24.64 12.42
C TYR A 40 21.54 24.00 11.11
N SER A 41 22.00 24.50 9.97
CA SER A 41 21.70 23.88 8.67
C SER A 41 22.27 22.47 8.56
N LEU A 42 23.48 22.26 9.09
CA LEU A 42 24.11 20.94 9.17
C LEU A 42 23.31 20.00 10.08
N GLU A 43 22.93 20.46 11.28
CA GLU A 43 22.14 19.67 12.22
C GLU A 43 20.77 19.29 11.64
N ILE A 44 20.08 20.23 11.00
CA ILE A 44 18.81 19.99 10.29
C ILE A 44 19.00 18.91 9.21
N SER A 45 20.08 18.99 8.43
CA SER A 45 20.38 18.00 7.40
C SER A 45 20.57 16.60 8.00
N GLN A 46 21.38 16.49 9.06
CA GLN A 46 21.64 15.23 9.76
C GLN A 46 20.36 14.62 10.36
N LEU A 47 19.54 15.44 11.03
CA LEU A 47 18.27 15.00 11.60
C LEU A 47 17.28 14.55 10.52
N ARG A 48 17.22 15.25 9.38
CA ARG A 48 16.40 14.84 8.24
C ARG A 48 16.86 13.50 7.68
N SER A 49 18.16 13.29 7.49
CA SER A 49 18.68 11.98 7.05
C SER A 49 18.35 10.87 8.05
N ARG A 50 18.46 11.14 9.35
CA ARG A 50 18.11 10.16 10.38
C ARG A 50 16.62 9.83 10.38
N LEU A 51 15.78 10.84 10.17
CA LEU A 51 14.33 10.68 10.08
C LEU A 51 13.94 9.83 8.86
N MET A 52 14.51 10.10 7.69
CA MET A 52 14.28 9.29 6.49
C MET A 52 14.66 7.82 6.71
N TYR A 53 15.84 7.57 7.30
CA TYR A 53 16.29 6.22 7.61
C TYR A 53 15.34 5.45 8.55
N LEU A 54 14.82 6.13 9.58
CA LEU A 54 13.87 5.50 10.51
C LEU A 54 12.51 5.26 9.87
N GLN A 55 12.04 6.17 9.01
CA GLN A 55 10.81 5.98 8.23
C GLN A 55 10.92 4.78 7.29
N GLU A 56 12.03 4.65 6.57
CA GLU A 56 12.26 3.49 5.70
C GLU A 56 12.22 2.18 6.50
N LYS A 57 12.91 2.12 7.64
CA LYS A 57 12.86 0.95 8.54
C LYS A 57 11.44 0.65 9.03
N GLN A 58 10.69 1.70 9.40
CA GLN A 58 9.32 1.54 9.85
C GLN A 58 8.45 0.93 8.73
N ASP A 59 8.60 1.40 7.50
CA ASP A 59 7.80 0.92 6.37
C ASP A 59 8.17 -0.52 5.96
N LEU A 60 9.45 -0.87 6.02
CA LEU A 60 9.88 -2.27 5.87
C LEU A 60 9.26 -3.18 6.92
N LEU A 61 9.23 -2.73 8.18
CA LEU A 61 8.64 -3.50 9.28
C LEU A 61 7.12 -3.61 9.14
N LYS A 62 6.42 -2.54 8.77
CA LYS A 62 4.97 -2.58 8.45
C LYS A 62 4.67 -3.63 7.38
N LYS A 63 5.42 -3.62 6.27
CA LYS A 63 5.30 -4.63 5.20
C LYS A 63 5.57 -6.05 5.69
N HIS A 64 6.50 -6.24 6.62
CA HIS A 64 6.76 -7.54 7.23
C HIS A 64 5.60 -8.01 8.12
N ILE A 65 5.06 -7.12 8.97
CA ILE A 65 3.90 -7.39 9.82
C ILE A 65 2.68 -7.77 8.98
N GLU A 66 2.40 -7.04 7.89
CA GLU A 66 1.29 -7.38 6.99
C GLU A 66 1.45 -8.76 6.36
N ARG A 67 2.68 -9.12 5.94
CA ARG A 67 2.95 -10.48 5.46
C ARG A 67 2.67 -11.53 6.52
N LEU A 68 3.10 -11.32 7.77
CA LEU A 68 2.81 -12.26 8.87
C LEU A 68 1.31 -12.35 9.17
N ARG A 69 0.60 -11.21 9.19
CA ARG A 69 -0.86 -11.19 9.35
C ARG A 69 -1.57 -11.98 8.25
N SER A 70 -1.09 -11.89 7.01
CA SER A 70 -1.63 -12.66 5.89
C SER A 70 -1.40 -14.17 6.03
N LEU A 71 -0.36 -14.59 6.76
CA LEU A 71 -0.11 -16.00 7.07
C LEU A 71 -1.00 -16.51 8.20
N SER A 72 -1.34 -15.65 9.16
CA SER A 72 -2.31 -15.96 10.23
C SER A 72 -3.76 -15.70 9.84
N ALA A 73 -4.04 -15.41 8.57
CA ALA A 73 -5.39 -15.12 8.11
C ALA A 73 -6.29 -16.35 8.35
N PRO A 74 -7.53 -16.17 8.86
CA PRO A 74 -8.43 -17.29 9.19
C PRO A 74 -8.61 -18.30 8.06
N ILE A 75 -8.56 -17.84 6.81
CA ILE A 75 -8.73 -18.70 5.64
C ILE A 75 -7.63 -19.74 5.45
N ARG A 76 -6.44 -19.51 6.02
CA ARG A 76 -5.33 -20.48 6.05
C ARG A 76 -5.41 -21.44 7.24
N LEU A 77 -6.27 -21.12 8.21
CA LEU A 77 -6.51 -21.91 9.42
C LEU A 77 -7.80 -22.74 9.31
N LEU A 78 -8.58 -22.56 8.25
CA LEU A 78 -9.74 -23.38 7.97
C LEU A 78 -9.32 -24.82 7.67
N PRO A 79 -9.98 -25.82 8.27
CA PRO A 79 -9.94 -27.19 7.78
C PRO A 79 -10.29 -27.24 6.29
N VAL A 80 -9.66 -28.17 5.59
CA VAL A 80 -9.79 -28.32 4.14
C VAL A 80 -11.24 -28.56 3.73
N GLU A 81 -12.00 -29.25 4.59
CA GLU A 81 -13.42 -29.59 4.41
C GLU A 81 -14.27 -28.32 4.35
N LEU A 82 -14.06 -27.38 5.28
CA LEU A 82 -14.80 -26.12 5.32
C LEU A 82 -14.45 -25.24 4.13
N LEU A 83 -13.19 -25.20 3.72
CA LEU A 83 -12.77 -24.43 2.56
C LEU A 83 -13.33 -25.01 1.25
N SER A 84 -13.37 -26.35 1.12
CA SER A 84 -14.01 -27.02 -0.02
C SER A 84 -15.51 -26.75 -0.08
N HIS A 85 -16.19 -26.76 1.08
CA HIS A 85 -17.62 -26.44 1.16
C HIS A 85 -17.90 -24.99 0.74
N ILE A 86 -17.07 -24.03 1.18
CA ILE A 86 -17.16 -22.64 0.73
C ILE A 86 -17.01 -22.53 -0.78
N PHE A 87 -16.06 -23.26 -1.39
CA PHE A 87 -15.88 -23.24 -2.85
C PHE A 87 -17.12 -23.73 -3.57
N VAL A 88 -17.75 -24.81 -3.07
CA VAL A 88 -18.97 -25.38 -3.65
C VAL A 88 -20.12 -24.39 -3.58
N VAL A 89 -20.38 -23.83 -2.39
CA VAL A 89 -21.42 -22.80 -2.19
C VAL A 89 -21.20 -21.63 -3.16
N VAL A 90 -19.97 -21.12 -3.27
CA VAL A 90 -19.64 -20.00 -4.15
C VAL A 90 -19.83 -20.34 -5.64
N CYS A 91 -19.59 -21.59 -6.05
CA CYS A 91 -19.75 -22.02 -7.46
C CYS A 91 -21.17 -22.48 -7.80
N GLU A 92 -21.99 -22.84 -6.81
CA GLU A 92 -23.37 -23.30 -6.98
C GLU A 92 -24.40 -22.17 -6.80
N ASP A 93 -24.10 -21.14 -5.98
CA ASP A 93 -25.03 -20.03 -5.72
C ASP A 93 -25.04 -18.96 -6.83
N ASP A 94 -26.26 -18.68 -7.31
CA ASP A 94 -26.65 -17.53 -8.14
C ASP A 94 -26.47 -16.21 -7.35
N PRO A 95 -26.28 -15.04 -7.98
CA PRO A 95 -25.42 -13.93 -7.57
C PRO A 95 -26.11 -12.99 -6.57
N ILE A 96 -26.76 -13.50 -5.53
CA ILE A 96 -27.44 -12.66 -4.53
C ILE A 96 -26.41 -11.92 -3.65
N LEU A 97 -25.17 -12.43 -3.55
CA LEU A 97 -24.09 -11.75 -2.82
C LEU A 97 -23.27 -10.76 -3.68
N PHE A 98 -23.42 -10.77 -5.01
CA PHE A 98 -22.74 -9.85 -5.94
C PHE A 98 -23.76 -9.16 -6.86
N SER A 99 -24.67 -8.40 -6.24
CA SER A 99 -25.60 -7.47 -6.91
C SER A 99 -24.85 -6.34 -7.64
N THR A 100 -24.17 -6.69 -8.73
CA THR A 100 -23.74 -5.76 -9.78
C THR A 100 -24.11 -6.43 -11.09
N GLY A 101 -25.35 -6.21 -11.52
CA GLY A 101 -26.07 -6.92 -12.59
C GLY A 101 -25.28 -7.22 -13.86
N VAL A 102 -24.51 -8.30 -13.83
CA VAL A 102 -23.74 -8.81 -14.97
C VAL A 102 -23.71 -10.34 -14.88
N SER A 103 -24.82 -10.92 -15.34
CA SER A 103 -24.98 -12.11 -16.18
C SER A 103 -24.30 -13.46 -15.85
N ASP A 104 -25.11 -14.51 -16.03
CA ASP A 104 -24.93 -15.97 -15.85
C ASP A 104 -23.65 -16.61 -16.44
N TRP A 105 -22.78 -15.84 -17.11
CA TRP A 105 -21.51 -16.33 -17.67
C TRP A 105 -20.38 -16.39 -16.63
N LYS A 106 -20.52 -15.71 -15.49
CA LYS A 106 -19.45 -15.61 -14.48
C LYS A 106 -19.22 -16.90 -13.68
N THR A 107 -20.20 -17.78 -13.59
CA THR A 107 -20.14 -18.95 -12.70
C THR A 107 -19.15 -20.02 -13.17
N TRP A 108 -19.01 -20.22 -14.49
CA TRP A 108 -18.12 -21.26 -15.05
C TRP A 108 -16.62 -20.92 -14.88
N HIS A 109 -16.28 -19.65 -14.67
CA HIS A 109 -14.89 -19.19 -14.45
C HIS A 109 -14.47 -19.25 -12.98
N LEU A 110 -15.41 -19.44 -12.06
CA LEU A 110 -15.17 -19.39 -10.63
C LEU A 110 -14.26 -20.53 -10.12
N PRO A 111 -14.45 -21.79 -10.54
CA PRO A 111 -13.53 -22.87 -10.18
C PRO A 111 -12.09 -22.59 -10.60
N PHE A 112 -11.91 -22.02 -11.80
CA PHE A 112 -10.59 -21.62 -12.31
C PHE A 112 -10.00 -20.44 -11.52
N THR A 113 -10.84 -19.47 -11.16
CA THR A 113 -10.44 -18.32 -10.34
C THR A 113 -9.97 -18.77 -8.96
N LEU A 114 -10.73 -19.65 -8.28
CA LEU A 114 -10.36 -20.22 -6.98
C LEU A 114 -9.05 -21.03 -7.07
N ALA A 115 -8.89 -21.83 -8.12
CA ALA A 115 -7.66 -22.62 -8.37
C ALA A 115 -6.43 -21.76 -8.72
N SER A 116 -6.61 -20.48 -9.05
CA SER A 116 -5.52 -19.56 -9.36
C SER A 116 -4.90 -18.88 -8.14
N VAL A 117 -5.59 -18.88 -6.99
CA VAL A 117 -5.18 -18.12 -5.78
C VAL A 117 -3.85 -18.60 -5.20
N CYS A 118 -3.72 -19.91 -4.93
CA CYS A 118 -2.47 -20.52 -4.48
C CYS A 118 -2.47 -22.04 -4.75
N SER A 119 -1.32 -22.69 -4.56
CA SER A 119 -1.18 -24.15 -4.75
C SER A 119 -2.11 -24.97 -3.85
N GLY A 120 -2.32 -24.54 -2.60
CA GLY A 120 -3.25 -25.19 -1.67
C GLY A 120 -4.69 -25.14 -2.19
N TRP A 121 -5.16 -23.96 -2.58
CA TRP A 121 -6.51 -23.77 -3.15
C TRP A 121 -6.71 -24.56 -4.43
N ARG A 122 -5.67 -24.60 -5.29
CA ARG A 122 -5.68 -25.44 -6.49
C ARG A 122 -5.87 -26.91 -6.17
N GLN A 123 -5.14 -27.44 -5.19
CA GLN A 123 -5.26 -28.84 -4.82
C GLN A 123 -6.67 -29.15 -4.27
N ILE A 124 -7.22 -28.25 -3.46
CA ILE A 124 -8.59 -28.37 -2.93
C ILE A 124 -9.60 -28.34 -4.07
N ALA A 125 -9.48 -27.37 -4.98
CA ALA A 125 -10.38 -27.23 -6.11
C ALA A 125 -10.35 -28.48 -7.02
N ILE A 126 -9.17 -29.00 -7.33
CA ILE A 126 -9.01 -30.24 -8.13
C ILE A 126 -9.64 -31.45 -7.40
N ASN A 127 -9.44 -31.55 -6.09
CA ASN A 127 -9.96 -32.67 -5.29
C ASN A 127 -11.47 -32.57 -5.02
N THR A 128 -12.10 -31.43 -5.28
CA THR A 128 -13.53 -31.19 -5.07
C THR A 128 -14.27 -31.34 -6.39
N SER A 129 -14.64 -32.57 -6.75
CA SER A 129 -15.27 -32.91 -8.04
C SER A 129 -16.57 -32.14 -8.32
N GLN A 130 -17.32 -31.78 -7.28
CA GLN A 130 -18.55 -30.98 -7.39
C GLN A 130 -18.34 -29.64 -8.11
N LEU A 131 -17.18 -28.99 -7.95
CA LEU A 131 -16.86 -27.72 -8.61
C LEU A 131 -16.80 -27.82 -10.14
N TRP A 132 -16.58 -29.02 -10.67
CA TRP A 132 -16.40 -29.27 -12.09
C TRP A 132 -17.60 -29.98 -12.72
N SER A 133 -18.65 -30.24 -11.94
CA SER A 133 -19.87 -30.92 -12.40
C SER A 133 -20.66 -30.08 -13.41
N ASN A 134 -20.58 -28.75 -13.28
CA ASN A 134 -21.17 -27.80 -14.20
C ASN A 134 -20.04 -27.05 -14.93
N LEU A 135 -19.48 -27.67 -15.98
CA LEU A 135 -18.58 -27.01 -16.96
C LEU A 135 -19.24 -26.80 -18.33
N GLY A 136 -19.10 -25.58 -18.85
CA GLY A 136 -19.98 -25.02 -19.87
C GLY A 136 -19.10 -24.48 -20.95
N LEU A 137 -18.96 -25.28 -22.01
CA LEU A 137 -18.11 -24.93 -23.12
C LEU A 137 -18.95 -24.12 -24.11
N GLU A 138 -18.76 -22.81 -24.09
CA GLU A 138 -19.29 -21.97 -25.15
C GLU A 138 -18.36 -22.08 -26.37
N TYR A 139 -18.80 -22.82 -27.37
CA TYR A 139 -18.12 -22.83 -28.65
C TYR A 139 -18.47 -21.54 -29.41
N ALA A 140 -17.55 -20.58 -29.43
CA ALA A 140 -17.67 -19.41 -30.30
C ALA A 140 -17.61 -19.88 -31.77
N ARG A 141 -18.79 -20.11 -32.36
CA ARG A 141 -18.90 -20.42 -33.78
C ARG A 141 -18.47 -19.18 -34.57
N ARG A 142 -17.32 -19.24 -35.25
CA ARG A 142 -17.00 -18.26 -36.32
C ARG A 142 -18.19 -18.22 -37.27
N ALA A 143 -18.71 -17.01 -37.47
CA ALA A 143 -20.03 -16.73 -38.01
C ALA A 143 -20.43 -17.65 -39.19
N GLY A 144 -21.56 -18.36 -39.02
CA GLY A 144 -22.21 -19.10 -40.09
C GLY A 144 -22.61 -20.54 -39.73
N MET A 145 -23.51 -20.74 -38.77
CA MET A 145 -24.52 -21.82 -38.74
C MET A 145 -25.30 -21.75 -37.42
N ASN A 146 -26.57 -22.17 -37.41
CA ASN A 146 -27.42 -22.25 -36.21
C ASN A 146 -27.15 -23.55 -35.44
N VAL A 147 -27.11 -23.54 -34.10
CA VAL A 147 -27.24 -24.77 -33.29
C VAL A 147 -28.00 -24.47 -32.00
N ARG A 148 -28.95 -25.36 -31.73
CA ARG A 148 -29.71 -25.51 -30.50
C ARG A 148 -28.78 -25.98 -29.37
N GLN A 149 -28.90 -25.38 -28.20
CA GLN A 149 -28.14 -25.78 -27.00
C GLN A 149 -28.27 -27.30 -26.76
N ALA A 150 -27.14 -27.99 -26.61
CA ALA A 150 -27.09 -29.38 -26.16
C ALA A 150 -26.59 -29.40 -24.72
N LYS A 151 -27.49 -29.77 -23.80
CA LYS A 151 -27.17 -30.03 -22.39
C LYS A 151 -26.61 -31.44 -22.31
N VAL A 152 -25.30 -31.57 -22.06
CA VAL A 152 -24.70 -32.87 -21.76
C VAL A 152 -25.03 -33.22 -20.32
N ARG A 153 -25.46 -34.47 -20.11
CA ARG A 153 -26.03 -35.01 -18.87
C ARG A 153 -24.95 -35.64 -18.00
#